data_AF-A0A1F0MQU2-F1
#
_entry.id   AF-A0A1F0MQU2-F1
#
_cell.length_a   1.000
_cell.length_b   1.000
_cell.length_c   1.000
_cell.angle_alpha   90.00
_cell.angle_beta   90.00
_cell.angle_gamma   90.00
#
_symmetry.space_group_name_H-M   'P 1'
#
loop_
_entity.id
_entity.type
_entity.pdbx_description
1 polymer ?
#
loop_
_entity_poly.entity_id
_entity_poly.type
_entity_poly.pdbx_seq_one_letter_code
_entity_poly.pdbx_strand_id
1 'polypeptide(L)'
;MVHKHFSSTEHLSPEAIAAYTDGELSETAMRRARLHLLQCAECWAEVLTQRRTAQRVRCCNDEELHAPQSLVERLTQLRHEDLAAHDAPAAPGGVLDKMEMMFRTLQRRGEKE
;
A
#
# COMPACT_ATOMS: atom_id res chain seq x y z
N MET A 1 -20.58 -23.85 -8.01
CA MET A 1 -19.15 -23.60 -8.28
C MET A 1 -18.43 -24.91 -8.09
N VAL A 2 -17.64 -25.36 -9.07
CA VAL A 2 -16.85 -26.60 -8.96
C VAL A 2 -15.49 -26.21 -8.40
N HIS A 3 -15.18 -26.63 -7.17
CA HIS A 3 -13.85 -26.46 -6.59
C HIS A 3 -12.92 -27.55 -7.12
N LYS A 4 -11.74 -27.16 -7.56
CA LYS A 4 -10.72 -28.10 -8.05
C LYS A 4 -9.93 -28.62 -6.85
N HIS A 5 -9.72 -29.93 -6.77
CA HIS A 5 -8.79 -30.51 -5.81
C HIS A 5 -7.36 -30.29 -6.31
N PHE A 6 -6.54 -29.69 -5.46
CA PHE A 6 -5.12 -29.43 -5.70
C PHE A 6 -4.28 -30.39 -4.85
N SER A 7 -3.07 -30.71 -5.31
CA SER A 7 -2.06 -31.38 -4.47
C SER A 7 -1.46 -30.38 -3.49
N SER A 8 -0.93 -30.83 -2.33
CA SER A 8 -0.33 -29.97 -1.29
C SER A 8 0.74 -28.99 -1.82
N THR A 9 1.42 -29.30 -2.93
CA THR A 9 2.43 -28.44 -3.55
C THR A 9 1.89 -27.44 -4.56
N GLU A 10 0.61 -27.54 -4.95
CA GLU A 10 -0.04 -26.65 -5.93
C GLU A 10 -0.79 -25.49 -5.27
N HIS A 11 -0.87 -25.48 -3.94
CA HIS A 11 -1.43 -24.38 -3.16
C HIS A 11 -0.50 -23.17 -3.17
N LEU A 12 -1.06 -21.99 -2.91
CA LEU A 12 -0.27 -20.80 -2.64
C LEU A 12 0.59 -21.04 -1.39
N SER A 13 1.86 -20.62 -1.43
CA SER A 13 2.71 -20.65 -0.25
C SER A 13 2.15 -19.70 0.83
N PRO A 14 2.43 -19.95 2.11
CA PRO A 14 1.96 -19.06 3.20
C PRO A 14 2.45 -17.62 3.01
N GLU A 15 3.66 -17.42 2.48
CA GLU A 15 4.21 -16.09 2.15
C GLU A 15 3.40 -15.43 1.02
N ALA A 16 2.99 -16.20 0.00
CA ALA A 16 2.16 -15.70 -1.08
C ALA A 16 0.75 -15.33 -0.59
N ILE A 17 0.19 -16.05 0.38
CA ILE A 17 -1.10 -15.75 1.01
C ILE A 17 -1.02 -14.47 1.85
N ALA A 18 0.05 -14.29 2.62
CA ALA A 18 0.31 -13.06 3.36
C ALA A 18 0.45 -11.86 2.41
N ALA A 19 1.34 -11.95 1.42
CA ALA A 19 1.53 -10.89 0.43
C ALA A 19 0.27 -10.58 -0.39
N TYR A 20 -0.55 -11.59 -0.70
CA TYR A 20 -1.85 -11.38 -1.34
C TYR A 20 -2.81 -10.59 -0.43
N THR A 21 -2.84 -10.92 0.85
CA THR A 21 -3.72 -10.29 1.84
C THR A 21 -3.35 -8.83 2.07
N ASP A 22 -2.05 -8.54 2.08
CA ASP A 22 -1.51 -7.20 2.31
C ASP A 22 -1.45 -6.35 1.03
N GLY A 23 -1.62 -6.95 -0.15
CA GLY A 23 -1.59 -6.25 -1.44
C GLY A 23 -0.20 -6.07 -2.04
N GLU A 24 0.81 -6.73 -1.49
CA GLU A 24 2.24 -6.57 -1.79
C GLU A 24 2.75 -7.47 -2.93
N LEU A 25 1.86 -8.24 -3.57
CA LEU A 25 2.23 -9.02 -4.75
C LEU A 25 2.39 -8.11 -5.98
N SER A 26 3.36 -8.43 -6.83
CA SER A 26 3.43 -7.84 -8.18
C SER A 26 2.12 -8.06 -8.94
N GLU A 27 1.78 -7.17 -9.88
CA GLU A 27 0.49 -7.21 -10.58
C GLU A 27 0.21 -8.58 -11.23
N THR A 28 1.23 -9.20 -11.82
CA THR A 28 1.13 -10.52 -12.45
C THR A 28 0.95 -11.64 -11.42
N ALA A 29 1.58 -11.55 -10.25
CA ALA A 29 1.38 -12.50 -9.16
C ALA A 29 -0.01 -12.33 -8.51
N MET A 30 -0.45 -11.09 -8.31
CA MET A 30 -1.79 -10.75 -7.81
C MET A 30 -2.88 -11.36 -8.69
N ARG A 31 -2.78 -11.21 -10.03
CA ARG A 31 -3.74 -11.81 -10.97
C ARG A 31 -3.79 -13.33 -10.86
N ARG A 32 -2.62 -13.99 -10.80
CA ARG A 32 -2.54 -15.45 -10.67
C ARG A 32 -3.13 -15.95 -9.35
N ALA A 33 -2.82 -15.28 -8.24
CA ALA A 33 -3.38 -15.60 -6.93
C ALA A 33 -4.91 -15.49 -6.94
N ARG A 34 -5.48 -14.41 -7.50
CA ARG A 34 -6.94 -14.26 -7.65
C ARG A 34 -7.57 -15.43 -8.41
N LEU A 35 -6.99 -15.82 -9.54
CA LEU A 35 -7.50 -16.94 -10.33
C LEU A 35 -7.44 -18.27 -9.58
N HIS A 36 -6.37 -18.49 -8.80
CA HIS A 36 -6.25 -19.69 -7.97
C HIS A 36 -7.29 -19.70 -6.84
N LEU A 37 -7.50 -18.57 -6.15
CA LEU A 37 -8.45 -18.44 -5.06
C LEU A 37 -9.91 -18.68 -5.49
N LEU A 38 -10.26 -18.35 -6.74
CA LEU A 38 -11.59 -18.68 -7.29
C LEU A 38 -11.81 -20.19 -7.45
N GLN A 39 -10.73 -20.98 -7.55
CA GLN A 39 -10.77 -22.41 -7.81
C GLN A 39 -10.50 -23.24 -6.55
N CYS A 40 -9.73 -22.71 -5.60
CA CYS A 40 -9.27 -23.39 -4.39
C CYS A 40 -9.91 -22.80 -3.13
N ALA A 41 -10.80 -23.57 -2.49
CA ALA A 41 -11.45 -23.15 -1.24
C ALA A 41 -10.50 -23.15 -0.03
N GLU A 42 -9.46 -24.00 -0.05
CA GLU A 42 -8.47 -24.09 1.03
C GLU A 42 -7.63 -22.81 1.13
N CYS A 43 -7.02 -22.38 0.01
CA CYS A 43 -6.28 -21.12 0.00
C CYS A 43 -7.18 -19.92 0.30
N TRP A 44 -8.47 -19.97 -0.06
CA TRP A 44 -9.41 -18.93 0.33
C TRP A 44 -9.65 -18.90 1.85
N ALA A 45 -9.78 -20.06 2.49
CA ALA A 45 -9.93 -20.17 3.94
C ALA A 45 -8.69 -19.64 4.69
N GLU A 46 -7.49 -19.87 4.15
CA GLU A 46 -6.26 -19.31 4.69
C GLU A 46 -6.21 -17.78 4.57
N VAL A 47 -6.57 -17.21 3.41
CA VAL A 47 -6.69 -15.75 3.24
C VAL A 47 -7.68 -15.15 4.25
N LEU A 48 -8.83 -15.77 4.47
CA LEU A 48 -9.80 -15.32 5.47
C LEU A 48 -9.24 -15.38 6.89
N THR A 49 -8.43 -16.41 7.19
CA THR A 49 -7.76 -16.55 8.47
C THR A 49 -6.73 -15.45 8.67
N GLN A 50 -5.90 -15.19 7.66
CA GLN A 50 -4.92 -14.10 7.71
C GLN A 50 -5.58 -12.73 7.91
N ARG A 51 -6.68 -12.45 7.19
CA ARG A 51 -7.46 -11.22 7.35
C ARG A 51 -8.02 -11.06 8.76
N ARG A 52 -8.59 -12.13 9.34
CA ARG A 52 -9.10 -12.12 10.71
C ARG A 52 -7.97 -11.86 11.72
N THR A 53 -6.82 -12.49 11.54
CA THR A 53 -5.64 -12.25 12.39
C THR A 53 -5.20 -10.80 12.32
N ALA A 54 -5.06 -10.24 11.11
CA ALA A 54 -4.67 -8.85 10.92
C ALA A 54 -5.68 -7.86 11.53
N GLN A 55 -6.98 -8.15 11.42
CA GLN A 55 -8.03 -7.35 12.07
C GLN A 55 -7.92 -7.40 13.59
N ARG A 56 -7.72 -8.59 14.17
CA ARG A 56 -7.57 -8.74 15.62
C ARG A 56 -6.37 -7.96 16.15
N VAL A 57 -5.24 -7.99 15.46
CA VAL A 57 -4.04 -7.23 15.83
C VAL A 57 -4.33 -5.72 15.81
N ARG A 58 -5.05 -5.23 14.79
CA ARG A 58 -5.46 -3.81 14.74
C ARG A 58 -6.36 -3.43 15.90
N CYS A 59 -7.43 -4.19 16.16
CA CYS A 59 -8.38 -3.89 17.23
C CYS A 59 -7.75 -3.95 18.63
N CYS A 60 -6.76 -4.81 18.87
CA CYS A 60 -6.06 -4.86 20.16
C CYS A 60 -5.20 -3.64 20.44
N ASN A 61 -4.75 -2.92 19.40
CA ASN A 61 -3.88 -1.75 19.55
C ASN A 61 -4.67 -0.43 19.61
N ASP A 62 -5.98 -0.46 19.37
CA ASP A 62 -6.79 0.76 19.19
C ASP A 62 -7.00 1.54 20.50
N GLU A 63 -6.96 0.93 21.69
CA GLU A 63 -7.18 1.66 22.96
C GLU A 63 -5.96 2.51 23.41
N GLU A 64 -4.76 2.19 22.93
CA GLU A 64 -3.52 2.89 23.32
C GLU A 64 -2.93 3.74 22.19
N LEU A 65 -3.24 3.44 20.92
CA LEU A 65 -2.72 4.15 19.76
C LEU A 65 -3.76 5.08 19.14
N HIS A 66 -3.93 6.26 19.74
CA HIS A 66 -4.77 7.32 19.18
C HIS A 66 -3.95 8.42 18.51
N ALA A 67 -4.47 8.96 17.40
CA ALA A 67 -3.94 10.16 16.79
C ALA A 67 -4.08 11.35 17.76
N PRO A 68 -3.12 12.29 17.79
CA PRO A 68 -3.24 13.51 18.58
C PRO A 68 -4.53 14.27 18.21
N GLN A 69 -5.25 14.78 19.21
CA GLN A 69 -6.53 15.51 18.99
C GLN A 69 -6.39 16.66 17.99
N SER A 70 -5.27 17.39 18.06
CA SER A 70 -4.98 18.49 17.13
C SER A 70 -4.80 18.05 15.67
N LEU A 71 -4.39 16.80 15.41
CA LEU A 71 -4.34 16.25 14.06
C LEU A 71 -5.76 15.92 13.58
N VAL A 72 -6.56 15.30 14.45
CA VAL A 72 -7.96 14.95 14.14
C VAL A 72 -8.77 16.21 13.81
N GLU A 73 -8.64 17.28 14.61
CA GLU A 73 -9.29 18.57 14.36
C GLU A 73 -8.86 19.22 13.05
N ARG A 74 -7.58 19.09 12.66
CA ARG A 74 -7.11 19.60 11.37
C ARG A 74 -7.65 18.78 10.20
N LEU A 75 -7.71 17.46 10.35
CA LEU A 75 -8.26 16.57 9.32
C LEU A 75 -9.77 16.83 9.08
N THR A 76 -10.54 17.13 10.12
CA THR A 76 -11.98 17.45 9.96
C THR A 76 -12.24 18.79 9.28
N GLN A 77 -11.24 19.68 9.24
CA GLN A 77 -11.32 20.98 8.56
C GLN A 77 -10.88 20.92 7.09
N LEU A 78 -10.29 19.82 6.63
CA LEU A 78 -9.91 19.65 5.23
C LEU A 78 -11.16 19.55 4.35
N ARG A 79 -11.22 20.36 3.29
CA ARG A 79 -12.28 20.26 2.29
C ARG A 79 -11.89 19.20 1.25
N HIS A 80 -12.87 18.60 0.60
CA HIS A 80 -12.64 17.54 -0.40
C HIS A 80 -11.80 18.01 -1.61
N GLU A 81 -11.80 19.32 -1.89
CA GLU A 81 -10.99 20.00 -2.90
C GLU A 81 -9.49 20.10 -2.52
N ASP A 82 -9.16 20.09 -1.23
CA ASP A 82 -7.77 20.12 -0.75
C ASP A 82 -7.08 18.75 -0.92
N LEU A 83 -7.86 17.67 -0.99
CA LEU A 83 -7.37 16.30 -1.19
C LEU A 83 -7.06 16.00 -2.67
N ALA A 84 -7.80 16.60 -3.60
CA ALA A 84 -7.63 16.37 -5.04
C ALA A 84 -6.32 16.99 -5.59
N ALA A 85 -5.73 17.96 -4.90
CA ALA A 85 -4.49 18.61 -5.32
C ALA A 85 -3.24 17.74 -5.15
N HIS A 86 -3.28 16.72 -4.29
CA HIS A 86 -2.12 15.89 -3.92
C HIS A 86 -2.02 14.54 -4.65
N ASP A 87 -3.09 14.08 -5.32
CA ASP A 87 -3.10 12.84 -6.10
C ASP A 87 -2.74 13.03 -7.59
N ALA A 88 -2.34 14.24 -7.99
CA ALA A 88 -1.73 14.41 -9.30
C ALA A 88 -0.40 13.64 -9.30
N PRO A 89 -0.19 12.66 -10.20
CA PRO A 89 1.09 12.00 -10.32
C PRO A 89 2.13 13.09 -10.53
N ALA A 90 3.16 13.12 -9.67
CA ALA A 90 4.26 14.06 -9.78
C ALA A 90 4.76 14.04 -11.23
N ALA A 91 4.36 15.03 -12.01
CA ALA A 91 4.80 15.16 -13.39
C ALA A 91 6.33 15.29 -13.35
N PRO A 92 7.07 14.55 -14.18
CA PRO A 92 8.52 14.52 -14.08
C PRO A 92 9.07 15.92 -14.37
N GLY A 93 9.61 16.56 -13.34
CA GLY A 93 10.38 17.81 -13.44
C GLY A 93 9.56 19.03 -13.85
N GLY A 94 8.73 19.52 -12.93
CA GLY A 94 8.17 20.87 -13.03
C GLY A 94 9.29 21.91 -13.20
N VAL A 95 9.02 22.97 -13.96
CA VAL A 95 9.99 24.03 -14.27
C VAL A 95 10.66 24.64 -13.04
N LEU A 96 9.97 24.67 -11.90
CA LEU A 96 10.48 25.11 -10.60
C LEU A 96 11.60 24.22 -10.04
N ASP A 97 11.49 22.90 -10.20
CA ASP A 97 12.50 21.94 -9.73
C ASP A 97 13.81 22.07 -10.53
N LYS A 98 13.69 22.31 -11.85
CA LYS A 98 14.83 22.63 -12.72
C LYS A 98 15.48 23.96 -12.33
N MET A 99 14.69 24.99 -12.00
CA MET A 99 15.21 26.28 -11.53
C MET A 99 15.93 26.15 -10.18
N GLU A 100 15.41 25.35 -9.26
CA GLU A 100 16.07 25.08 -7.98
C GLU A 100 17.41 24.34 -8.16
N MET A 101 17.45 23.35 -9.06
CA MET A 101 18.67 22.62 -9.39
C MET A 101 19.74 23.53 -10.03
N MET A 102 19.32 24.48 -10.87
CA MET A 102 20.22 25.50 -11.44
C MET A 102 20.75 26.46 -10.36
N PHE A 103 19.91 26.90 -9.43
CA PHE A 103 20.35 27.78 -8.34
C PHE A 103 21.40 27.10 -7.44
N ARG A 104 21.20 25.82 -7.11
CA ARG A 104 22.13 25.02 -6.29
C ARG A 104 23.46 24.75 -7.00
N THR A 105 23.48 24.68 -8.33
CA THR A 105 24.73 24.50 -9.09
C THR A 105 25.52 25.80 -9.21
N LEU A 106 24.84 26.95 -9.25
CA LEU A 106 25.48 28.26 -9.25
C LEU A 106 26.08 28.60 -7.88
N GLN A 107 25.39 28.32 -6.77
CA GLN A 107 25.93 28.52 -5.42
C GLN A 107 27.21 27.72 -5.17
N ARG A 108 27.28 26.45 -5.61
CA ARG A 108 28.49 25.63 -5.48
C ARG A 108 29.68 26.10 -6.30
N ARG A 109 29.49 26.94 -7.31
CA ARG A 109 30.58 27.56 -8.08
C ARG A 109 31.12 28.83 -7.45
N GLY A 110 30.37 29.46 -6.54
CA GLY A 110 30.80 30.67 -5.82
C GLY A 110 31.67 30.42 -4.58
N GLU A 111 31.79 29.17 -4.11
CA GLU A 111 32.56 28.82 -2.89
C GLU A 111 33.97 28.27 -3.18
N LYS A 112 34.43 28.31 -4.44
CA LYS A 112 35.79 27.87 -4.83
C LYS A 112 36.60 28.98 -5.52
N GLU A 113 36.55 30.19 -4.98
CA GLU A 113 37.57 31.23 -5.23
C GLU A 113 38.39 31.48 -3.96
#